data_AF-A0A2K3KW48-F1
#
_entry.id   AF-A0A2K3KW48-F1
#
_cell.length_a   1.000
_cell.length_b   1.000
_cell.length_c   1.000
_cell.angle_alpha   90.00
_cell.angle_beta   90.00
_cell.angle_gamma   90.00
#
_symmetry.space_group_name_H-M   'P 1'
#
loop_
_entity.id
_entity.type
_entity.pdbx_description
1 polymer ?
#
loop_
_entity_poly.entity_id
_entity_poly.type
_entity_poly.pdbx_seq_one_letter_code
_entity_poly.pdbx_strand_id
1 'polypeptide(L)'
;EANVIVKVSREQIEELSKNAKSSSKKSASSESEPFNLGNRDPIYSNKFGNFLEITPEKNPQLQDLGILVNAVEIKEGSLLLPHYNSRATLIVAAVEGKGEFELVGQRNENQQEQREEDEEEEEEGQDRSRQVQRYRARLSPGDVFVIPAGHPVA
;
A
#
# COMPACT_ATOMS: atom_id res chain seq x y z
N GLU A 1 -29.43 -19.87 11.92
CA GLU A 1 -29.34 -18.39 12.03
C GLU A 1 -29.84 -17.72 10.75
N ALA A 2 -29.74 -16.40 10.64
CA ALA A 2 -29.99 -15.67 9.39
C ALA A 2 -28.66 -15.43 8.66
N ASN A 3 -28.63 -15.69 7.35
CA ASN A 3 -27.43 -15.45 6.53
C ASN A 3 -27.24 -13.95 6.30
N VAL A 4 -26.05 -13.42 6.63
CA VAL A 4 -25.73 -11.99 6.48
C VAL A 4 -25.47 -11.55 5.03
N ILE A 5 -25.26 -12.51 4.12
CA ILE A 5 -25.18 -12.30 2.67
C ILE A 5 -26.20 -13.25 2.03
N VAL A 6 -27.07 -12.71 1.16
CA VAL A 6 -28.16 -13.44 0.53
C VAL A 6 -28.29 -13.10 -0.96
N LYS A 7 -28.85 -14.01 -1.75
CA LYS A 7 -29.20 -13.76 -3.14
C LYS A 7 -30.48 -12.93 -3.22
N VAL A 8 -30.45 -11.87 -4.02
CA VAL A 8 -31.60 -10.99 -4.34
C VAL A 8 -31.98 -11.11 -5.82
N SER A 9 -33.20 -10.68 -6.16
CA SER A 9 -33.68 -10.60 -7.55
C SER A 9 -33.17 -9.33 -8.25
N ARG A 10 -33.32 -9.26 -9.58
CA ARG A 10 -32.93 -8.09 -10.36
C ARG A 10 -33.75 -6.86 -9.99
N GLU A 11 -35.06 -7.07 -9.79
CA GLU A 11 -36.04 -6.04 -9.44
C GLU A 11 -35.73 -5.44 -8.07
N GLN A 12 -35.26 -6.25 -7.12
CA GLN A 12 -34.78 -5.79 -5.81
C GLN A 12 -33.50 -4.95 -5.92
N ILE A 13 -32.55 -5.31 -6.80
CA ILE A 13 -31.35 -4.50 -7.07
C ILE A 13 -31.74 -3.16 -7.72
N GLU A 14 -32.63 -3.19 -8.71
CA GLU A 14 -33.15 -2.00 -9.39
C GLU A 14 -33.97 -1.10 -8.44
N GLU A 15 -34.60 -1.66 -7.39
CA GLU A 15 -35.26 -0.90 -6.34
C GLU A 15 -34.27 -0.25 -5.36
N LEU A 16 -33.32 -1.01 -4.82
CA LEU A 16 -32.33 -0.52 -3.86
C LEU A 16 -31.39 0.54 -4.46
N SER A 17 -31.09 0.44 -5.76
CA SER A 17 -30.16 1.36 -6.43
C SER A 17 -30.75 2.73 -6.80
N LYS A 18 -32.09 2.93 -6.72
CA LYS A 18 -32.78 4.19 -7.10
C LYS A 18 -32.19 5.46 -6.46
N ASN A 19 -31.67 5.35 -5.24
CA ASN A 19 -31.14 6.48 -4.45
C ASN A 19 -29.61 6.40 -4.24
N ALA A 20 -28.90 5.53 -4.96
CA ALA A 20 -27.46 5.37 -4.81
C ALA A 20 -26.69 6.61 -5.31
N LYS A 21 -25.77 7.12 -4.49
CA LYS A 21 -24.81 8.15 -4.89
C LYS A 21 -23.56 7.53 -5.49
N SER A 22 -22.99 8.17 -6.51
CA SER A 22 -21.74 7.77 -7.16
C SER A 22 -20.66 8.85 -7.03
N SER A 23 -19.40 8.45 -7.18
CA SER A 23 -18.27 9.38 -7.14
C SER A 23 -18.26 10.32 -8.34
N SER A 24 -17.98 11.60 -8.12
CA SER A 24 -17.79 12.60 -9.19
C SER A 24 -16.47 13.35 -9.00
N LYS A 25 -16.03 14.12 -10.00
CA LYS A 25 -14.88 15.03 -9.81
C LYS A 25 -15.12 16.11 -8.74
N LYS A 26 -16.37 16.36 -8.32
CA LYS A 26 -16.73 17.28 -7.23
C LYS A 26 -16.78 16.61 -5.86
N SER A 27 -17.09 15.32 -5.75
CA SER A 27 -17.08 14.61 -4.46
C SER A 27 -15.68 14.41 -3.87
N ALA A 28 -14.63 14.68 -4.67
CA ALA A 28 -13.23 14.63 -4.28
C ALA A 28 -12.89 15.42 -3.00
N SER A 29 -13.61 16.50 -2.70
CA SER A 29 -13.47 17.33 -1.49
C SER A 29 -14.71 17.28 -0.58
N SER A 30 -15.53 16.22 -0.68
CA SER A 30 -16.73 16.04 0.15
C SER A 30 -16.41 15.37 1.48
N GLU A 31 -17.15 15.75 2.52
CA GLU A 31 -17.10 15.14 3.87
C GLU A 31 -17.84 13.80 3.95
N SER A 32 -18.69 13.45 2.97
CA SER A 32 -19.56 12.26 3.05
C SER A 32 -19.83 11.53 1.73
N GLU A 33 -19.35 12.04 0.59
CA GLU A 33 -19.54 11.39 -0.70
C GLU A 33 -18.30 10.60 -1.13
N PRO A 34 -18.46 9.45 -1.81
CA PRO A 34 -17.33 8.64 -2.24
C PRO A 34 -16.47 9.40 -3.25
N PHE A 35 -15.15 9.38 -3.06
CA PHE A 35 -14.19 9.80 -4.07
C PHE A 35 -13.73 8.58 -4.90
N ASN A 36 -13.16 8.84 -6.07
CA ASN A 36 -12.53 7.82 -6.91
C ASN A 36 -11.12 8.29 -7.26
N LEU A 37 -10.13 7.47 -6.96
CA LEU A 37 -8.72 7.80 -7.16
C LEU A 37 -8.34 7.85 -8.65
N GLY A 38 -8.89 6.96 -9.49
CA GLY A 38 -8.70 6.94 -10.94
C GLY A 38 -9.33 8.12 -11.70
N ASN A 39 -10.13 8.96 -11.02
CA ASN A 39 -10.66 10.21 -11.58
C ASN A 39 -9.70 11.42 -11.39
N ARG A 40 -8.55 11.22 -10.74
CA ARG A 40 -7.51 12.23 -10.49
C ARG A 40 -6.29 12.01 -11.38
N ASP A 41 -5.59 13.09 -11.67
CA ASP A 41 -4.32 13.04 -12.38
C ASP A 41 -3.24 12.39 -11.49
N PRO A 42 -2.40 11.48 -12.02
CA PRO A 42 -1.34 10.81 -11.27
C PRO A 42 -0.22 11.78 -10.85
N ILE A 43 0.37 11.56 -9.67
CA ILE A 43 1.53 12.34 -9.20
C ILE A 43 2.81 11.98 -9.95
N TYR A 44 2.90 10.73 -10.45
CA TYR A 44 3.95 10.29 -11.37
C TYR A 44 3.31 9.47 -12.49
N SER A 45 3.61 9.79 -13.75
CA SER A 45 3.17 9.01 -14.91
C SER A 45 4.25 8.99 -15.97
N ASN A 46 4.49 7.82 -16.55
CA ASN A 46 5.36 7.65 -17.71
C ASN A 46 4.96 6.37 -18.48
N LYS A 47 5.68 6.03 -19.54
CA LYS A 47 5.35 4.86 -20.39
C LYS A 47 5.30 3.52 -19.64
N PHE A 48 5.99 3.39 -18.50
CA PHE A 48 6.11 2.18 -17.69
C PHE A 48 5.09 2.05 -16.54
N GLY A 49 4.35 3.11 -16.19
CA GLY A 49 3.43 3.05 -15.05
C GLY A 49 2.86 4.40 -14.60
N ASN A 50 1.94 4.33 -13.64
CA ASN A 50 1.22 5.45 -13.05
C ASN A 50 1.19 5.33 -11.51
N PHE A 51 1.37 6.44 -10.80
CA PHE A 51 1.22 6.52 -9.34
C PHE A 51 0.14 7.57 -9.05
N LEU A 52 -0.98 7.15 -8.47
CA LEU A 52 -2.10 8.01 -8.09
C LEU A 52 -2.13 8.15 -6.57
N GLU A 53 -2.39 9.36 -6.06
CA GLU A 53 -2.43 9.62 -4.62
C GLU A 53 -3.52 10.63 -4.23
N ILE A 54 -4.18 10.36 -3.11
CA ILE A 54 -5.06 11.27 -2.39
C ILE A 54 -4.58 11.39 -0.94
N THR A 55 -4.09 12.58 -0.60
CA THR A 55 -3.54 12.91 0.72
C THR A 55 -4.61 13.54 1.62
N PRO A 56 -4.42 13.55 2.96
CA PRO A 56 -5.34 14.18 3.92
C PRO A 56 -5.81 15.59 3.52
N GLU A 57 -4.90 16.44 3.04
CA GLU A 57 -5.17 17.84 2.69
C GLU A 57 -6.04 17.99 1.43
N LYS A 58 -6.32 16.87 0.73
CA LYS A 58 -7.10 16.82 -0.51
C LYS A 58 -8.44 16.09 -0.35
N ASN A 59 -8.83 15.67 0.86
CA ASN A 59 -10.14 15.10 1.16
C ASN A 59 -10.46 15.09 2.69
N PRO A 60 -11.58 15.69 3.15
CA PRO A 60 -11.90 15.76 4.59
C PRO A 60 -12.01 14.40 5.30
N GLN A 61 -12.59 13.37 4.66
CA GLN A 61 -12.74 12.03 5.26
C GLN A 61 -11.38 11.36 5.55
N LEU A 62 -10.34 11.75 4.80
CA LEU A 62 -8.96 11.33 5.04
C LEU A 62 -8.21 12.26 6.01
N GLN A 63 -8.61 13.54 6.08
CA GLN A 63 -8.07 14.52 7.02
C GLN A 63 -8.35 14.12 8.47
N ASP A 64 -9.58 13.74 8.79
CA ASP A 64 -9.99 13.33 10.15
C ASP A 64 -9.28 12.05 10.63
N LEU A 65 -8.83 11.21 9.70
CA LEU A 65 -8.12 9.96 9.98
C LEU A 65 -6.58 10.10 9.92
N GLY A 66 -6.06 11.17 9.30
CA GLY A 66 -4.62 11.34 9.04
C GLY A 66 -4.03 10.34 8.03
N ILE A 67 -4.86 9.76 7.16
CA ILE A 67 -4.49 8.68 6.23
C ILE A 67 -4.35 9.20 4.80
N LEU A 68 -3.34 8.74 4.06
CA LEU A 68 -3.29 8.88 2.60
C LEU A 68 -3.73 7.57 1.94
N VAL A 69 -4.31 7.64 0.74
CA VAL A 69 -4.60 6.47 -0.09
C VAL A 69 -3.88 6.64 -1.42
N ASN A 70 -3.18 5.60 -1.87
CA ASN A 70 -2.51 5.58 -3.16
C ASN A 70 -2.88 4.31 -3.96
N ALA A 71 -2.59 4.34 -5.25
CA ALA A 71 -2.69 3.21 -6.16
C ALA A 71 -1.58 3.33 -7.20
N VAL A 72 -0.86 2.24 -7.44
CA VAL A 72 0.29 2.21 -8.35
C VAL A 72 0.09 1.14 -9.40
N GLU A 73 0.14 1.57 -10.66
CA GLU A 73 0.20 0.71 -11.85
C GLU A 73 1.66 0.59 -12.28
N ILE A 74 2.23 -0.61 -12.22
CA ILE A 74 3.55 -0.92 -12.76
C ILE A 74 3.35 -1.94 -13.88
N LYS A 75 3.84 -1.63 -15.09
CA LYS A 75 3.67 -2.52 -16.25
C LYS A 75 4.66 -3.67 -16.20
N GLU A 76 4.35 -4.74 -16.93
CA GLU A 76 5.23 -5.91 -17.07
C GLU A 76 6.66 -5.49 -17.47
N GLY A 77 7.67 -6.12 -16.83
CA GLY A 77 9.09 -5.78 -17.03
C GLY A 77 9.52 -4.41 -16.53
N SER A 78 8.68 -3.69 -15.78
CA SER A 78 8.98 -2.36 -15.22
C SER A 78 9.23 -2.41 -13.70
N LEU A 79 9.81 -1.34 -13.16
CA LEU A 79 10.16 -1.20 -11.75
C LEU A 79 9.76 0.20 -11.24
N LEU A 80 9.22 0.29 -10.03
CA LEU A 80 9.15 1.56 -9.31
C LEU A 80 10.51 1.82 -8.66
N LEU A 81 11.15 2.93 -8.99
CA LEU A 81 12.54 3.17 -8.55
C LEU A 81 12.68 3.18 -7.02
N PRO A 82 13.84 2.75 -6.49
CA PRO A 82 14.10 2.74 -5.04
C PRO A 82 13.79 4.09 -4.39
N HIS A 83 12.83 4.09 -3.47
CA HIS A 83 12.34 5.28 -2.77
C HIS A 83 12.01 4.94 -1.31
N TYR A 84 11.72 5.94 -0.48
CA TYR A 84 11.26 5.72 0.89
C TYR A 84 10.16 6.73 1.26
N ASN A 85 9.23 6.31 2.10
CA ASN A 85 8.19 7.19 2.64
C ASN A 85 8.76 8.00 3.80
N SER A 86 8.74 9.33 3.73
CA SER A 86 9.40 10.20 4.72
C SER A 86 8.79 10.13 6.13
N ARG A 87 7.47 9.94 6.22
CA ARG A 87 6.70 9.92 7.49
C ARG A 87 5.55 8.90 7.54
N ALA A 88 5.11 8.38 6.39
CA ALA A 88 3.99 7.45 6.31
C ALA A 88 4.47 6.00 6.38
N THR A 89 3.79 5.17 7.17
CA THR A 89 3.84 3.72 7.02
C THR A 89 2.71 3.31 6.09
N LEU A 90 3.01 2.59 5.01
CA LEU A 90 2.01 2.11 4.05
C LEU A 90 1.66 0.65 4.34
N ILE A 91 0.38 0.32 4.24
CA ILE A 91 -0.11 -1.06 4.13
C ILE A 91 -0.54 -1.23 2.68
N VAL A 92 0.13 -2.11 1.95
CA VAL A 92 -0.05 -2.27 0.50
C VAL A 92 -0.62 -3.65 0.22
N ALA A 93 -1.67 -3.71 -0.58
CA ALA A 93 -2.28 -4.96 -1.05
C ALA A 93 -2.02 -5.11 -2.56
N ALA A 94 -1.54 -6.27 -2.99
CA ALA A 94 -1.41 -6.61 -4.39
C ALA A 94 -2.80 -6.97 -4.95
N VAL A 95 -3.35 -6.12 -5.83
CA VAL A 95 -4.71 -6.29 -6.37
C VAL A 95 -4.72 -7.15 -7.64
N GLU A 96 -3.77 -6.95 -8.54
CA GLU A 96 -3.63 -7.65 -9.82
C GLU A 96 -2.15 -7.91 -10.16
N GLY A 97 -1.90 -8.78 -11.14
CA GLY A 97 -0.56 -9.09 -11.62
C GLY A 97 0.27 -9.96 -10.68
N LYS A 98 1.60 -9.93 -10.87
CA LYS A 98 2.60 -10.57 -10.01
C LYS A 98 3.88 -9.72 -10.02
N GLY A 99 4.65 -9.75 -8.95
CA GLY A 99 5.91 -9.00 -8.85
C GLY A 99 6.90 -9.59 -7.86
N GLU A 100 8.04 -8.94 -7.73
CA GLU A 100 8.99 -9.11 -6.63
C GLU A 100 9.14 -7.76 -5.94
N PHE A 101 9.38 -7.77 -4.62
CA PHE A 101 9.47 -6.58 -3.77
C PHE A 101 10.69 -6.71 -2.86
N GLU A 102 11.45 -5.62 -2.72
CA GLU A 102 12.59 -5.52 -1.81
C GLU A 102 12.41 -4.37 -0.83
N LEU A 103 12.66 -4.63 0.45
CA LEU A 103 12.67 -3.62 1.52
C LEU A 103 14.02 -3.65 2.24
N VAL A 104 14.54 -2.47 2.57
CA VAL A 104 15.76 -2.30 3.35
C VAL A 104 15.43 -1.68 4.70
N GLY A 105 15.98 -2.26 5.77
CA GLY A 105 15.87 -1.77 7.14
C GLY A 105 17.16 -1.96 7.93
N GLN A 106 17.15 -1.56 9.20
CA GLN A 106 18.24 -1.86 10.13
C GLN A 106 17.86 -3.07 10.99
N ARG A 107 18.82 -3.96 11.26
CA ARG A 107 18.66 -5.07 12.22
C ARG A 107 18.73 -4.49 13.63
N ASN A 108 17.62 -4.52 14.36
CA ASN A 108 17.56 -4.09 15.76
C ASN A 108 18.02 -5.23 16.68
N GLU A 109 18.72 -4.90 17.77
CA GLU A 109 19.22 -5.87 18.78
C GLU A 109 18.07 -6.79 19.29
N ASN A 110 16.85 -6.26 19.46
CA ASN A 110 15.65 -7.00 19.84
C ASN A 110 15.17 -8.10 18.85
N GLN A 111 15.85 -8.34 17.73
CA GLN A 111 15.59 -9.48 16.83
C GLN A 111 16.59 -10.64 17.00
N GLN A 112 17.53 -10.56 17.95
CA GLN A 112 18.51 -11.64 18.20
C GLN A 112 17.84 -12.93 18.71
N GLU A 113 16.93 -12.83 19.69
CA GLU A 113 16.29 -13.96 20.42
C GLU A 113 15.45 -14.96 19.57
N GLN A 114 15.39 -14.83 18.24
CA GLN A 114 14.60 -15.72 17.36
C GLN A 114 15.36 -16.28 16.14
N ARG A 115 16.68 -16.08 16.02
CA ARG A 115 17.48 -16.60 14.89
C ARG A 115 18.90 -17.09 15.23
N GLU A 116 19.20 -17.39 16.49
CA GLU A 116 20.49 -17.96 16.91
C GLU A 116 20.56 -19.48 16.70
N GLU A 117 20.39 -19.95 15.44
CA GLU A 117 20.63 -21.36 15.06
C GLU A 117 21.40 -21.54 13.71
N ASP A 118 21.54 -20.50 12.88
CA ASP A 118 22.34 -20.55 11.63
C ASP A 118 23.32 -19.35 11.57
N GLU A 119 24.55 -19.61 11.09
CA GLU A 119 25.71 -18.68 10.88
C GLU A 119 26.68 -18.50 12.08
N GLU A 120 27.73 -19.36 12.14
CA GLU A 120 28.96 -19.19 12.94
C GLU A 120 30.09 -18.53 12.09
N GLU A 121 31.01 -17.79 12.74
CA GLU A 121 32.27 -17.17 12.20
C GLU A 121 32.07 -16.06 11.11
N GLU A 122 32.83 -14.96 10.96
CA GLU A 122 33.95 -14.24 11.64
C GLU A 122 33.64 -12.71 11.48
N GLU A 123 34.35 -11.66 11.95
CA GLU A 123 35.65 -11.40 12.59
C GLU A 123 35.47 -10.55 13.89
N GLU A 124 36.55 -10.15 14.58
CA GLU A 124 36.51 -9.17 15.69
C GLU A 124 36.65 -7.70 15.24
N GLY A 125 35.77 -6.81 15.74
CA GLY A 125 36.18 -5.45 16.14
C GLY A 125 35.67 -4.23 15.35
N GLN A 126 35.39 -3.18 16.13
CA GLN A 126 35.07 -1.78 15.76
C GLN A 126 33.65 -1.49 15.24
N ASP A 127 33.05 -0.47 15.87
CA ASP A 127 31.67 0.02 15.75
C ASP A 127 30.53 -0.99 16.00
N ARG A 128 29.52 -0.56 16.79
CA ARG A 128 28.20 -1.22 16.85
C ARG A 128 27.42 -0.88 15.58
N SER A 129 27.91 -1.39 14.45
CA SER A 129 27.43 -1.02 13.13
C SER A 129 25.95 -1.42 12.95
N ARG A 130 25.16 -0.50 12.40
CA ARG A 130 23.73 -0.71 12.11
C ARG A 130 23.60 -1.65 10.92
N GLN A 131 23.69 -2.96 11.17
CA GLN A 131 23.60 -3.99 10.14
C GLN A 131 22.36 -3.77 9.25
N VAL A 132 22.58 -3.71 7.94
CA VAL A 132 21.54 -3.42 6.96
C VAL A 132 20.84 -4.73 6.61
N GLN A 133 19.61 -4.90 7.09
CA GLN A 133 18.79 -6.06 6.77
C GLN A 133 18.01 -5.82 5.47
N ARG A 134 18.12 -6.77 4.55
CA ARG A 134 17.30 -6.83 3.34
C ARG A 134 16.17 -7.84 3.54
N TYR A 135 14.96 -7.44 3.23
CA TYR A 135 13.77 -8.28 3.19
C TYR A 135 13.30 -8.39 1.73
N ARG A 136 12.80 -9.56 1.31
CA ARG A 136 12.34 -9.82 -0.05
C ARG A 136 11.07 -10.64 -0.05
N ALA A 137 10.16 -10.35 -0.98
CA ALA A 137 8.95 -11.15 -1.22
C ALA A 137 8.65 -11.32 -2.71
N ARG A 138 7.96 -12.39 -3.06
CA ARG A 138 7.23 -12.54 -4.33
C ARG A 138 5.77 -12.18 -4.04
N LEU A 139 5.16 -11.36 -4.88
CA LEU A 139 3.80 -10.83 -4.69
C LEU A 139 2.84 -11.35 -5.76
N SER A 140 1.61 -11.61 -5.33
CA SER A 140 0.49 -12.13 -6.11
C SER A 140 -0.86 -11.59 -5.60
N PRO A 141 -1.97 -11.72 -6.34
CA PRO A 141 -3.24 -11.07 -5.99
C PRO A 141 -3.79 -11.56 -4.65
N GLY A 142 -3.99 -10.63 -3.71
CA GLY A 142 -4.40 -10.87 -2.33
C GLY A 142 -3.27 -10.79 -1.30
N ASP A 143 -2.00 -10.76 -1.70
CA ASP A 143 -0.88 -10.58 -0.78
C ASP A 143 -0.87 -9.16 -0.18
N VAL A 144 -0.58 -9.05 1.12
CA VAL A 144 -0.51 -7.78 1.85
C VAL A 144 0.85 -7.65 2.53
N PHE A 145 1.48 -6.48 2.39
CA PHE A 145 2.77 -6.16 2.98
C PHE A 145 2.79 -4.74 3.57
N VAL A 146 3.75 -4.47 4.44
CA VAL A 146 3.89 -3.19 5.15
C VAL A 146 5.23 -2.55 4.82
N ILE A 147 5.21 -1.28 4.44
CA ILE A 147 6.40 -0.44 4.22
C ILE A 147 6.44 0.57 5.37
N PRO A 148 7.30 0.39 6.39
CA PRO A 148 7.39 1.35 7.49
C PRO A 148 8.02 2.68 7.01
N ALA A 149 7.67 3.77 7.68
CA ALA A 149 8.30 5.07 7.41
C ALA A 149 9.85 4.98 7.47
N GLY A 150 10.53 5.73 6.59
CA GLY A 150 11.99 5.78 6.49
C GLY A 150 12.67 4.57 5.85
N HIS A 151 11.94 3.51 5.49
CA HIS A 151 12.53 2.30 4.90
C HIS A 151 12.56 2.37 3.37
N PRO A 152 13.72 2.20 2.71
CA PRO A 152 13.79 2.11 1.26
C PRO A 152 13.12 0.85 0.70
N VAL A 153 12.34 1.04 -0.36
CA VAL A 153 11.52 0.02 -1.05
C VAL A 153 11.73 0.11 -2.57
N ALA A 154 11.74 -1.05 -3.24
CA ALA A 154 11.68 -1.21 -4.69
C ALA A 154 10.73 -2.36 -5.07
#